data_AF-A0A7Z9Q0V9-F1
#
_entry.id   AF-A0A7Z9Q0V9-F1
#
_cell.length_a   1.000
_cell.length_b   1.000
_cell.length_c   1.000
_cell.angle_alpha   90.00
_cell.angle_beta   90.00
_cell.angle_gamma   90.00
#
_symmetry.space_group_name_H-M   'P 1'
#
loop_
_entity.id
_entity.type
_entity.pdbx_description
1 polymer ?
#
loop_
_entity_poly.entity_id
_entity_poly.type
_entity_poly.pdbx_seq_one_letter_code
_entity_poly.pdbx_strand_id
1 'polypeptide(L)'
;GGDGLVRESHSRASTLAESFSHATRGVMTAFKDERNVRVQSLYLALVIMLLSWLKPPLALALLATATVMLLITAELANSALERLVDLVCPERNPLAGEVKDIAAGAVMLISFFSAATVLLVVKDSLEFHAILGLGGVFAALIHRRFRKGEPA
;
A
#
# COMPACT_ATOMS: atom_id res chain seq x y z
N GLY A 1 -21.91 -7.86 -52.92
CA GLY A 1 -22.36 -8.59 -51.72
C GLY A 1 -21.25 -8.60 -50.69
N GLY A 2 -21.15 -7.53 -49.91
CA GLY A 2 -20.07 -7.35 -48.91
C GLY A 2 -20.54 -6.69 -47.61
N ASP A 3 -21.85 -6.59 -47.37
CA ASP A 3 -22.42 -5.84 -46.23
C ASP A 3 -22.75 -6.76 -45.04
N GLY A 4 -21.83 -7.69 -44.71
CA GLY A 4 -22.16 -8.84 -43.86
C GLY A 4 -21.33 -9.06 -42.60
N LEU A 5 -20.32 -8.25 -42.28
CA LEU A 5 -19.39 -8.56 -41.16
C LEU A 5 -19.08 -7.44 -40.18
N VAL A 6 -19.79 -6.30 -40.23
CA VAL A 6 -19.83 -5.40 -39.07
C VAL A 6 -20.95 -5.87 -38.14
N ARG A 7 -20.79 -7.07 -37.57
CA ARG A 7 -21.62 -7.48 -36.44
C ARG A 7 -21.20 -6.66 -35.23
N GLU A 8 -22.09 -5.76 -34.84
CA GLU A 8 -22.11 -5.03 -33.59
C GLU A 8 -21.43 -5.80 -32.45
N SER A 9 -20.28 -5.32 -31.99
CA SER A 9 -19.88 -5.57 -30.62
C SER A 9 -20.81 -4.74 -29.74
N HIS A 10 -22.04 -5.23 -29.53
CA HIS A 10 -22.90 -4.70 -28.51
C HIS A 10 -22.10 -4.67 -27.21
N SER A 11 -21.82 -3.45 -26.77
CA SER A 11 -21.37 -3.14 -25.42
C SER A 11 -22.40 -3.73 -24.47
N ARG A 12 -22.15 -4.98 -24.02
CA ARG A 12 -22.82 -5.52 -22.85
C ARG A 12 -22.40 -4.59 -21.72
N ALA A 13 -23.34 -3.79 -21.23
CA ALA A 13 -23.15 -3.07 -19.98
C ALA A 13 -22.82 -4.13 -18.93
N SER A 14 -21.53 -4.29 -18.62
CA SER A 14 -21.07 -5.24 -17.61
C SER A 14 -21.76 -4.88 -16.32
N THR A 15 -22.42 -5.85 -15.71
CA THR A 15 -23.02 -5.63 -14.40
C THR A 15 -21.92 -5.24 -13.41
N LEU A 16 -22.26 -4.46 -12.36
CA LEU A 16 -21.26 -4.07 -11.35
C LEU A 16 -20.50 -5.29 -10.81
N ALA A 17 -21.19 -6.41 -10.63
CA ALA A 17 -20.60 -7.68 -10.20
C ALA A 17 -19.54 -8.23 -11.19
N GLU A 18 -19.78 -8.11 -12.50
CA GLU A 18 -18.81 -8.52 -13.53
C GLU A 18 -17.57 -7.61 -13.50
N SER A 19 -17.75 -6.29 -13.39
CA SER A 19 -16.62 -5.35 -13.27
C SER A 19 -15.74 -5.64 -12.05
N PHE A 20 -16.35 -5.91 -10.89
CA PHE A 20 -15.62 -6.33 -9.69
C PHE A 20 -14.93 -7.69 -9.87
N SER A 21 -15.59 -8.66 -10.51
CA SER A 21 -14.98 -9.97 -10.83
C SER A 21 -13.76 -9.82 -11.74
N HIS A 22 -13.82 -8.96 -12.75
CA HIS A 22 -12.69 -8.67 -13.61
C HIS A 22 -11.55 -7.97 -12.88
N ALA A 23 -11.85 -6.95 -12.07
CA ALA A 23 -10.84 -6.25 -11.27
C ALA A 23 -10.14 -7.17 -10.27
N THR A 24 -10.91 -7.99 -9.53
CA THR A 24 -10.34 -8.96 -8.57
C THR A 24 -9.49 -10.03 -9.26
N ARG A 25 -9.91 -10.51 -10.43
CA ARG A 25 -9.09 -11.42 -11.24
C ARG A 25 -7.77 -10.76 -11.66
N GLY A 26 -7.80 -9.49 -12.07
CA GLY A 26 -6.60 -8.72 -12.42
C GLY A 26 -5.61 -8.62 -11.26
N VAL A 27 -6.08 -8.26 -10.06
CA VAL A 27 -5.25 -8.21 -8.85
C VAL A 27 -4.67 -9.59 -8.51
N MET A 28 -5.49 -10.65 -8.59
CA MET A 28 -5.04 -12.01 -8.28
C MET A 28 -3.99 -12.52 -9.28
N THR A 29 -4.13 -12.19 -10.57
CA THR A 29 -3.13 -12.52 -11.59
C THR A 29 -1.80 -11.82 -11.29
N ALA A 30 -1.83 -10.50 -11.07
CA ALA A 30 -0.62 -9.75 -10.74
C ALA A 30 0.04 -10.24 -9.46
N PHE A 31 -0.73 -10.62 -8.43
CA PHE A 31 -0.18 -11.20 -7.21
C PHE A 31 0.53 -12.55 -7.45
N LYS A 32 0.09 -13.35 -8.42
CA LYS A 32 0.74 -14.63 -8.74
C LYS A 32 2.00 -14.44 -9.58
N ASP A 33 1.90 -13.59 -10.59
CA ASP A 33 2.92 -13.45 -11.62
C ASP A 33 4.06 -12.52 -11.18
N GLU A 34 3.74 -11.45 -10.43
CA GLU A 34 4.70 -10.41 -10.07
C GLU A 34 5.32 -10.63 -8.70
N ARG A 35 6.65 -10.71 -8.65
CA ARG A 35 7.40 -10.83 -7.39
C ARG A 35 7.25 -9.56 -6.54
N ASN A 36 7.33 -8.38 -7.15
CA ASN A 36 7.25 -7.11 -6.43
C ASN A 36 5.90 -6.92 -5.76
N VAL A 37 4.79 -7.24 -6.45
CA VAL A 37 3.43 -7.17 -5.88
C VAL A 37 3.31 -8.05 -4.63
N ARG A 38 3.89 -9.26 -4.63
CA ARG A 38 3.91 -10.14 -3.45
C ARG A 38 4.69 -9.55 -2.28
N VAL A 39 5.88 -9.02 -2.56
CA VAL A 39 6.73 -8.38 -1.54
C VAL A 39 6.03 -7.17 -0.94
N GLN A 40 5.42 -6.31 -1.76
CA GLN A 40 4.70 -5.13 -1.30
C GLN A 40 3.43 -5.49 -0.52
N SER A 41 2.75 -6.58 -0.89
CA SER A 41 1.61 -7.09 -0.12
C SER A 41 2.02 -7.61 1.26
N LEU A 42 3.17 -8.29 1.37
CA LEU A 42 3.73 -8.68 2.66
C LEU A 42 4.12 -7.45 3.49
N TYR A 43 4.72 -6.44 2.87
CA TYR A 43 5.02 -5.17 3.52
C TYR A 43 3.76 -4.50 4.07
N LEU A 44 2.65 -4.47 3.30
CA LEU A 44 1.36 -3.98 3.79
C LEU A 44 0.86 -4.73 5.03
N ALA A 45 0.92 -6.07 5.01
CA ALA A 45 0.50 -6.87 6.16
C ALA A 45 1.33 -6.55 7.41
N LEU A 46 2.65 -6.38 7.26
CA LEU A 46 3.54 -5.99 8.36
C LEU A 46 3.22 -4.59 8.89
N VAL A 47 2.96 -3.62 8.01
CA VAL A 47 2.56 -2.27 8.41
C VAL A 47 1.26 -2.28 9.19
N ILE A 48 0.22 -3.00 8.71
CA ILE A 48 -1.06 -3.12 9.41
C ILE A 48 -0.86 -3.75 10.80
N MET A 49 -0.06 -4.82 10.90
CA MET A 49 0.23 -5.48 12.17
C MET A 49 0.94 -4.51 13.14
N LEU A 50 1.94 -3.77 12.66
CA LEU A 50 2.70 -2.82 13.46
C LEU A 50 1.84 -1.65 13.95
N LEU A 51 1.02 -1.06 13.08
CA LEU A 51 0.10 0.01 13.44
C LEU A 51 -0.99 -0.47 14.42
N SER A 52 -1.45 -1.72 14.30
CA SER A 52 -2.40 -2.31 15.24
C SER A 52 -1.80 -2.47 16.65
N TRP A 53 -0.48 -2.73 16.73
CA TRP A 53 0.24 -2.81 17.99
C TRP A 53 0.54 -1.42 18.59
N LEU A 54 1.01 -0.48 17.77
CA LEU A 54 1.40 0.87 18.19
C LEU A 54 0.23 1.82 18.40
N LYS A 55 -0.95 1.55 17.84
CA LYS A 55 -2.18 2.36 17.99
C LYS A 55 -1.96 3.87 17.82
N PRO A 56 -1.36 4.33 16.69
CA PRO A 56 -1.27 5.76 16.41
C PRO A 56 -2.65 6.42 16.30
N PRO A 57 -2.72 7.76 16.32
CA PRO A 57 -3.90 8.49 15.90
C PRO A 57 -4.45 7.97 14.56
N LEU A 58 -5.78 7.82 14.47
CA LEU A 58 -6.44 7.24 13.29
C LEU A 58 -6.00 7.91 11.98
N ALA A 59 -5.82 9.23 11.98
CA ALA A 59 -5.36 9.97 10.81
C ALA A 59 -3.97 9.51 10.33
N LEU A 60 -3.02 9.28 11.24
CA LEU A 60 -1.69 8.78 10.91
C LEU A 60 -1.72 7.32 10.45
N ALA A 61 -2.57 6.50 11.08
CA ALA A 61 -2.79 5.13 10.65
C ALA A 61 -3.34 5.06 9.22
N LEU A 62 -4.35 5.88 8.90
CA LEU A 62 -4.94 5.98 7.57
C LEU A 62 -3.95 6.52 6.54
N LEU A 63 -3.14 7.52 6.90
CA LEU A 63 -2.10 8.03 6.01
C LEU A 63 -1.07 6.95 5.69
N ALA A 64 -0.56 6.24 6.70
CA ALA A 64 0.41 5.16 6.50
C ALA A 64 -0.17 4.05 5.61
N THR A 65 -1.38 3.56 5.89
CA THR A 65 -2.01 2.53 5.06
C THR A 65 -2.32 3.01 3.64
N ALA A 66 -2.74 4.27 3.46
CA ALA A 66 -2.99 4.86 2.16
C ALA A 66 -1.73 4.90 1.28
N THR A 67 -0.56 5.25 1.85
CA THR A 67 0.69 5.26 1.07
C THR A 67 1.11 3.87 0.61
N VAL A 68 0.88 2.84 1.42
CA VAL A 68 1.19 1.46 1.02
C VAL A 68 0.19 0.97 -0.05
N MET A 69 -1.08 1.33 0.06
CA MET A 69 -2.07 1.04 -0.98
C MET A 69 -1.74 1.74 -2.30
N LEU A 70 -1.25 2.98 -2.24
CA LEU A 70 -0.75 3.70 -3.41
C LEU A 70 0.45 2.99 -4.06
N LEU A 71 1.38 2.50 -3.24
CA LEU A 71 2.54 1.72 -3.71
C LEU A 71 2.11 0.47 -4.49
N ILE A 72 1.20 -0.34 -3.93
CA ILE A 72 0.68 -1.55 -4.61
C ILE A 72 -0.05 -1.17 -5.91
N THR A 73 -0.85 -0.10 -5.87
CA THR A 73 -1.57 0.37 -7.05
C THR A 73 -0.61 0.80 -8.16
N ALA A 74 0.46 1.51 -7.82
CA ALA A 74 1.49 1.92 -8.76
C ALA A 74 2.21 0.72 -9.37
N GLU A 75 2.52 -0.31 -8.58
CA GLU A 75 3.13 -1.55 -9.08
C GLU A 75 2.21 -2.30 -10.06
N LEU A 76 0.91 -2.37 -9.75
CA LEU A 76 -0.09 -2.96 -10.65
C LEU A 76 -0.19 -2.17 -11.95
N ALA A 77 -0.18 -0.84 -11.89
CA ALA A 77 -0.17 0.02 -13.06
C ALA A 77 1.11 -0.15 -13.89
N ASN A 78 2.28 -0.22 -13.24
CA ASN A 78 3.55 -0.52 -13.90
C ASN A 78 3.52 -1.87 -14.62
N SER A 79 3.04 -2.91 -13.94
CA SER A 79 2.91 -4.27 -14.50
C SER A 79 1.95 -4.34 -15.70
N ALA A 80 0.87 -3.55 -15.67
CA ALA A 80 -0.05 -3.42 -16.78
C ALA A 80 0.58 -2.67 -17.96
N LEU A 81 1.31 -1.59 -17.68
CA LEU A 81 2.02 -0.81 -18.68
C LEU A 81 3.13 -1.62 -19.36
N GLU A 82 3.89 -2.43 -18.61
CA GLU A 82 4.89 -3.34 -19.15
C GLU A 82 4.27 -4.33 -20.16
N ARG A 83 3.15 -4.96 -19.79
CA ARG A 83 2.40 -5.86 -20.68
C ARG A 83 1.87 -5.14 -21.92
N LEU A 84 1.40 -3.90 -21.78
CA LEU A 84 0.96 -3.10 -22.92
C LEU A 84 2.12 -2.77 -23.86
N VAL A 85 3.28 -2.37 -23.31
CA VAL A 85 4.48 -2.09 -24.10
C VAL A 85 4.95 -3.36 -24.80
N ASP A 86 4.95 -4.52 -24.14
CA ASP A 86 5.31 -5.81 -24.76
C ASP A 86 4.34 -6.24 -25.87
N LEU A 87 3.06 -5.88 -25.73
CA LEU A 87 2.05 -6.13 -26.75
C LEU A 87 2.24 -5.24 -27.98
N VAL A 88 2.56 -3.95 -27.79
CA VAL A 88 2.65 -2.94 -28.87
C VAL A 88 4.04 -2.90 -29.51
N CYS A 89 5.10 -3.26 -28.77
CA CYS A 89 6.49 -3.28 -29.22
C CYS A 89 7.12 -4.66 -28.96
N PRO A 90 6.76 -5.69 -29.76
CA PRO A 90 7.28 -7.05 -29.58
C PRO A 90 8.77 -7.17 -29.93
N GLU A 91 9.29 -6.28 -30.78
CA GLU A 91 10.71 -6.17 -31.09
C GLU A 91 11.40 -5.17 -30.16
N ARG A 92 12.72 -5.36 -29.94
CA ARG A 92 13.50 -4.57 -29.00
C ARG A 92 13.60 -3.12 -29.48
N ASN A 93 12.84 -2.23 -28.85
CA ASN A 93 12.78 -0.80 -29.16
C ASN A 93 13.43 0.03 -28.00
N PRO A 94 14.41 0.90 -28.27
CA PRO A 94 15.03 1.75 -27.25
C PRO A 94 14.01 2.60 -26.46
N LEU A 95 13.02 3.18 -27.14
CA LEU A 95 11.98 4.00 -26.50
C LEU A 95 11.07 3.16 -25.59
N ALA A 96 10.81 1.90 -25.95
CA ALA A 96 10.06 0.99 -25.09
C ALA A 96 10.83 0.70 -23.78
N GLY A 97 12.16 0.63 -23.85
CA GLY A 97 13.03 0.56 -22.66
C GLY A 97 12.88 1.79 -21.78
N GLU A 98 13.02 2.99 -22.36
CA GLU A 98 12.90 4.26 -21.61
C GLU A 98 11.54 4.41 -20.92
N VAL A 99 10.44 4.04 -21.59
CA VAL A 99 9.09 4.07 -20.98
C VAL A 99 9.01 3.15 -19.76
N LYS A 100 9.56 1.93 -19.85
CA LYS A 100 9.58 0.99 -18.73
C LYS A 100 10.45 1.50 -17.58
N ASP A 101 11.60 2.08 -17.89
CA ASP A 101 12.50 2.64 -16.87
C ASP A 101 11.85 3.82 -16.13
N ILE A 102 11.14 4.69 -16.84
CA ILE A 102 10.39 5.81 -16.24
C ILE A 102 9.27 5.29 -15.33
N ALA A 103 8.53 4.27 -15.78
CA ALA A 103 7.45 3.68 -15.01
C ALA A 103 7.96 3.01 -13.72
N ALA A 104 9.04 2.25 -13.81
CA ALA A 104 9.74 1.69 -12.65
C ALA A 104 10.27 2.78 -11.71
N GLY A 105 10.79 3.88 -12.26
CA GLY A 105 11.22 5.06 -11.51
C GLY A 105 10.08 5.70 -10.71
N ALA A 106 8.87 5.79 -11.28
CA ALA A 106 7.70 6.31 -10.58
C ALA A 106 7.30 5.42 -9.38
N VAL A 107 7.30 4.10 -9.56
CA VAL A 107 7.08 3.14 -8.47
C VAL A 107 8.13 3.31 -7.38
N MET A 108 9.41 3.46 -7.75
CA MET A 108 10.50 3.66 -6.81
C MET A 108 10.29 4.92 -5.94
N LEU A 109 9.88 6.04 -6.53
CA LEU A 109 9.60 7.26 -5.77
C LEU A 109 8.44 7.08 -4.77
N ILE A 110 7.37 6.40 -5.18
CA ILE A 110 6.25 6.06 -4.30
C ILE A 110 6.70 5.14 -3.17
N SER A 111 7.60 4.20 -3.46
CA SER A 111 8.15 3.29 -2.44
C SER A 111 8.93 4.04 -1.36
N PHE A 112 9.75 5.04 -1.74
CA PHE A 112 10.46 5.88 -0.79
C PHE A 112 9.51 6.73 0.04
N PHE A 113 8.49 7.31 -0.57
CA PHE A 113 7.48 8.10 0.13
C PHE A 113 6.69 7.25 1.14
N SER A 114 6.29 6.03 0.76
CA SER A 114 5.59 5.10 1.65
C SER A 114 6.49 4.67 2.82
N ALA A 115 7.74 4.31 2.56
CA ALA A 115 8.70 3.93 3.59
C ALA A 115 8.97 5.07 4.58
N ALA A 116 9.19 6.29 4.09
CA ALA A 116 9.38 7.48 4.92
C ALA A 116 8.14 7.76 5.79
N THR A 117 6.94 7.69 5.21
CA THR A 117 5.68 7.91 5.94
C THR A 117 5.50 6.91 7.08
N VAL A 118 5.67 5.61 6.80
CA VAL A 118 5.55 4.55 7.81
C VAL A 118 6.58 4.75 8.92
N LEU A 119 7.84 5.05 8.56
CA LEU A 119 8.90 5.29 9.55
C LEU A 119 8.57 6.46 10.48
N LEU A 120 8.09 7.58 9.94
CA LEU A 120 7.72 8.75 10.73
C LEU A 120 6.55 8.47 11.66
N VAL A 121 5.51 7.77 11.19
CA VAL A 121 4.36 7.39 12.02
C VAL A 121 4.78 6.44 13.15
N VAL A 122 5.64 5.46 12.86
CA VAL A 122 6.17 4.54 13.87
C VAL A 122 7.01 5.27 14.90
N LYS A 123 7.89 6.18 14.46
CA LYS A 123 8.71 7.00 15.36
C LYS A 123 7.83 7.84 16.31
N ASP A 124 6.87 8.57 15.77
CA ASP A 124 5.94 9.40 16.55
C ASP A 124 5.16 8.56 17.58
N SER A 125 4.68 7.38 17.16
CA SER A 125 3.97 6.46 18.05
C SER A 125 4.85 5.94 19.19
N LEU A 126 6.13 5.63 18.91
CA LEU A 126 7.07 5.16 19.92
C LEU A 126 7.42 6.26 20.94
N GLU A 127 7.66 7.48 20.47
CA GLU A 127 7.91 8.64 21.35
C GLU A 127 6.72 8.89 22.28
N PHE A 128 5.50 8.82 21.76
CA PHE A 128 4.28 8.95 22.56
C PHE A 128 4.18 7.88 23.66
N HIS A 129 4.44 6.61 23.35
CA HIS A 129 4.43 5.53 24.34
C HIS A 129 5.55 5.66 25.39
N ALA A 130 6.72 6.16 25.00
CA ALA A 130 7.82 6.41 25.94
C ALA A 130 7.45 7.50 26.96
N ILE A 131 6.84 8.59 26.51
CA ILE A 131 6.36 9.68 27.38
C ILE A 131 5.30 9.17 28.36
N LEU A 132 4.31 8.40 27.88
CA LEU A 132 3.28 7.82 28.74
C LEU A 132 3.85 6.80 29.74
N GLY A 133 4.81 5.96 29.31
CA GLY A 133 5.47 4.99 30.18
C GLY A 133 6.22 5.67 31.33
N LEU A 134 6.99 6.72 31.04
CA LEU A 134 7.68 7.51 32.06
C LEU A 134 6.70 8.23 33.00
N GLY A 135 5.62 8.79 32.46
CA GLY A 135 4.55 9.43 33.25
C GLY A 135 3.83 8.45 34.18
N GLY A 136 3.55 7.24 33.71
CA GLY A 136 2.93 6.17 34.50
C GLY A 136 3.80 5.69 35.66
N VAL A 137 5.11 5.54 35.43
CA VAL A 137 6.07 5.23 36.50
C VAL A 137 6.12 6.37 37.53
N PHE A 138 6.17 7.62 37.09
CA PHE A 138 6.18 8.77 37.99
C PHE A 138 4.89 8.86 38.83
N ALA A 139 3.72 8.68 38.21
CA ALA A 139 2.43 8.64 38.92
C ALA A 139 2.37 7.49 39.95
N ALA A 140 2.87 6.30 39.60
CA ALA A 140 2.95 5.17 40.50
C ALA A 140 3.89 5.42 41.70
N LEU A 141 5.01 6.12 41.48
CA LEU A 141 5.94 6.51 42.55
C LEU A 141 5.32 7.54 43.50
N ILE A 142 4.61 8.54 42.96
CA ILE A 142 3.89 9.53 43.77
C ILE A 142 2.81 8.84 44.61
N HIS A 143 1.99 7.98 43.99
CA HIS A 143 0.94 7.25 44.70
C HIS A 143 1.50 6.34 45.81
N ARG A 144 2.62 5.65 45.56
CA ARG A 144 3.32 4.85 46.59
C ARG A 144 3.87 5.70 47.73
N ARG A 145 4.30 6.94 47.47
CA ARG A 145 4.80 7.86 48.50
C ARG A 145 3.67 8.37 49.40
N PHE A 146 2.52 8.69 48.84
CA PHE A 146 1.35 9.13 49.62
C PHE A 146 0.75 8.01 50.48
N ARG A 147 0.65 6.77 49.97
CA ARG A 147 0.16 5.61 50.76
C ARG A 147 1.06 5.23 51.94
N LYS A 148 2.34 5.60 51.92
CA LYS A 148 3.27 5.38 53.05
C LYS A 148 3.24 6.51 54.09
N GLY A 149 2.50 7.59 53.82
CA GLY A 149 2.41 8.76 54.69
C GLY A 149 1.13 8.82 55.54
N GLU A 150 0.20 7.88 55.40
CA GLU A 150 -0.96 7.78 56.29
C GLU A 150 -0.54 7.14 57.62
N PRO A 151 -0.67 7.84 58.77
CA PRO A 151 -0.47 7.23 60.08
C PRO A 151 -1.60 6.21 60.34
N ALA A 152 -1.21 5.05 60.87
CA ALA A 152 -2.11 3.96 61.26
C ALA A 152 -3.06 4.33 62.40
#